data_AF-A0A1L9WJF1-F1
#
_entry.id   AF-A0A1L9WJF1-F1
#
_cell.length_a   1.000
_cell.length_b   1.000
_cell.length_c   1.000
_cell.angle_alpha   90.00
_cell.angle_beta   90.00
_cell.angle_gamma   90.00
#
_symmetry.space_group_name_H-M   'P 1'
#
loop_
_entity.id
_entity.type
_entity.pdbx_description
1 polymer ?
#
loop_
_entity_poly.entity_id
_entity_poly.type
_entity_poly.pdbx_seq_one_letter_code
_entity_poly.pdbx_strand_id
1 'polypeptide(L)'
;MPFGHFFRHADEPAAHQGWGPLITDSKQPTPLFTRLLDAIFIYFTNTPPVDSRGFDPVKYASVFTALFYSDNNNLSRRYYMFASENHMPAPEQFAYQAMTIFYRTHDIQHVMNGHAPVMTRDGFHLIMLRDTLGDPEIQYQRFNAFLAAHRGDLVDPMTGRRFPSVPIPRNSVPRERDSETWSREAEMTRDFNEELGIYLEELNRMGAWRHDMTMASMSPGVWVSGYLR
;
A
#
# COMPACT_ATOMS: atom_id res chain seq x y z
N MET A 1 -55.02 -33.32 5.00
CA MET A 1 -54.10 -32.24 5.42
C MET A 1 -52.90 -32.22 4.47
N PRO A 2 -52.89 -31.43 3.38
CA PRO A 2 -51.68 -31.24 2.59
C PRO A 2 -51.02 -29.92 2.98
N PHE A 3 -49.77 -30.01 3.43
CA PHE A 3 -48.91 -28.85 3.67
C PHE A 3 -48.37 -28.35 2.33
N GLY A 4 -48.54 -27.05 2.09
CA GLY A 4 -48.12 -26.38 0.87
C GLY A 4 -46.60 -26.26 0.74
N HIS A 5 -46.09 -26.63 -0.42
CA HIS A 5 -44.78 -26.22 -0.88
C HIS A 5 -44.88 -24.84 -1.55
N PHE A 6 -44.73 -23.79 -0.74
CA PHE A 6 -44.28 -22.50 -1.24
C PHE A 6 -42.75 -22.55 -1.34
N PHE A 7 -42.22 -23.00 -2.48
CA PHE A 7 -40.85 -22.63 -2.84
C PHE A 7 -40.88 -21.16 -3.22
N ARG A 8 -40.62 -20.33 -2.21
CA ARG A 8 -40.21 -18.93 -2.35
C ARG A 8 -39.05 -18.94 -3.33
N HIS A 9 -39.25 -18.40 -4.53
CA HIS A 9 -38.16 -17.97 -5.38
C HIS A 9 -37.27 -17.10 -4.50
N ALA A 10 -36.09 -17.62 -4.15
CA ALA A 10 -35.03 -16.78 -3.62
C ALA A 10 -34.74 -15.78 -4.74
N ASP A 11 -34.99 -14.50 -4.48
CA ASP A 11 -34.56 -13.41 -5.33
C ASP A 11 -33.07 -13.62 -5.63
N GLU A 12 -32.77 -14.10 -6.83
CA GLU A 12 -31.45 -13.92 -7.42
C GLU A 12 -31.20 -12.41 -7.42
N PRO A 13 -30.15 -11.88 -6.76
CA PRO A 13 -29.83 -10.48 -6.92
C PRO A 13 -29.51 -10.26 -8.39
N ALA A 14 -30.38 -9.49 -9.05
CA ALA A 14 -30.30 -9.14 -10.45
C ALA A 14 -28.85 -8.82 -10.82
N ALA A 15 -28.35 -9.48 -11.87
CA ALA A 15 -27.05 -9.19 -12.47
C ALA A 15 -26.88 -7.67 -12.56
N HIS A 16 -26.03 -7.09 -11.70
CA HIS A 16 -25.85 -5.65 -11.65
C HIS A 16 -25.22 -5.21 -12.98
N GLN A 17 -26.06 -4.70 -13.88
CA GLN A 17 -25.65 -4.18 -15.19
C GLN A 17 -24.84 -2.86 -15.08
N GLY A 18 -24.56 -2.37 -13.88
CA GLY A 18 -23.80 -1.15 -13.65
C GLY A 18 -23.15 -1.11 -12.28
N TRP A 19 -22.34 -0.07 -12.08
CA TRP A 19 -21.74 0.25 -10.80
C TRP A 19 -22.78 0.94 -9.90
N GLY A 20 -22.97 0.41 -8.69
CA GLY A 20 -23.67 1.10 -7.61
C GLY A 20 -22.73 2.03 -6.82
N PRO A 21 -23.16 2.53 -5.64
CA PRO A 21 -22.23 3.16 -4.70
C PRO A 21 -21.14 2.16 -4.28
N LEU A 22 -19.89 2.62 -4.24
CA LEU A 22 -18.73 1.86 -3.75
C LEU A 22 -18.50 2.10 -2.26
N ILE A 23 -18.85 3.30 -1.79
CA ILE A 23 -18.77 3.70 -0.38
C ILE A 23 -20.18 4.01 0.12
N THR A 24 -20.50 3.60 1.35
CA THR A 24 -21.77 3.93 2.01
C THR A 24 -21.77 5.37 2.54
N ASP A 25 -22.95 5.89 2.88
CA ASP A 25 -23.06 7.21 3.54
C ASP A 25 -22.33 7.25 4.90
N SER A 26 -22.17 6.11 5.56
CA SER A 26 -21.38 5.94 6.78
C SER A 26 -19.87 5.78 6.53
N LYS A 27 -19.40 6.10 5.32
CA LYS A 27 -17.98 6.05 4.90
C LYS A 27 -17.37 4.64 4.97
N GLN A 28 -18.18 3.60 4.84
CA GLN A 28 -17.74 2.21 4.85
C GLN A 28 -17.68 1.66 3.41
N PRO A 29 -16.78 0.71 3.11
CA PRO A 29 -16.78 0.05 1.81
C PRO A 29 -18.05 -0.80 1.65
N THR A 30 -18.68 -0.70 0.48
CA THR A 30 -19.79 -1.60 0.11
C THR A 30 -19.25 -2.99 -0.27
N PRO A 31 -20.10 -4.04 -0.28
CA PRO A 31 -19.69 -5.36 -0.76
C PRO A 31 -19.19 -5.37 -2.21
N LEU A 32 -19.67 -4.47 -3.07
CA LEU A 32 -19.16 -4.35 -4.44
C LEU A 32 -17.72 -3.81 -4.44
N PHE A 33 -17.44 -2.80 -3.62
CA PHE A 33 -16.10 -2.24 -3.53
C PHE A 33 -15.12 -3.23 -2.92
N THR A 34 -15.48 -3.90 -1.82
CA THR A 34 -14.64 -4.95 -1.23
C THR A 34 -14.28 -6.04 -2.23
N ARG A 35 -15.25 -6.52 -3.03
CA ARG A 35 -14.98 -7.53 -4.08
C ARG A 35 -14.07 -7.01 -5.19
N LEU A 36 -14.19 -5.73 -5.56
CA LEU A 36 -13.26 -5.12 -6.52
C LEU A 36 -11.84 -5.11 -5.98
N LEU A 37 -11.66 -4.66 -4.73
CA LEU A 37 -10.35 -4.65 -4.07
C LEU A 37 -9.78 -6.07 -3.92
N ASP A 38 -10.63 -7.04 -3.58
CA ASP A 38 -10.26 -8.45 -3.54
C ASP A 38 -9.76 -8.95 -4.89
N ALA A 39 -10.48 -8.65 -5.98
CA ALA A 39 -10.08 -9.06 -7.32
C ALA A 39 -8.73 -8.46 -7.73
N ILE A 40 -8.48 -7.19 -7.40
CA ILE A 40 -7.19 -6.53 -7.63
C ILE A 40 -6.09 -7.22 -6.81
N PHE A 41 -6.34 -7.46 -5.53
CA PHE A 41 -5.39 -8.10 -4.64
C PHE A 41 -5.03 -9.52 -5.12
N ILE A 42 -6.03 -10.32 -5.44
CA ILE A 42 -5.87 -11.69 -5.96
C ILE A 42 -5.12 -11.69 -7.29
N TYR A 43 -5.44 -10.77 -8.20
CA TYR A 43 -4.74 -10.63 -9.48
C TYR A 43 -3.23 -10.43 -9.27
N PHE A 44 -2.84 -9.49 -8.41
CA PHE A 44 -1.43 -9.18 -8.21
C PHE A 44 -0.66 -10.20 -7.37
N THR A 45 -1.31 -10.83 -6.39
CA THR A 45 -0.70 -11.93 -5.61
C THR A 45 -0.48 -13.19 -6.45
N ASN A 46 -1.30 -13.41 -7.49
CA ASN A 46 -1.12 -14.50 -8.45
C ASN A 46 -0.26 -14.14 -9.67
N THR A 47 0.08 -12.87 -9.86
CA THR A 47 1.04 -12.44 -10.89
C THR A 47 2.46 -12.70 -10.37
N PRO A 48 3.40 -13.23 -11.17
CA PRO A 48 4.79 -13.41 -10.72
C PRO A 48 5.47 -12.12 -10.22
N PRO A 49 6.33 -12.18 -9.19
CA PRO A 49 6.53 -13.32 -8.30
C PRO A 49 5.26 -13.58 -7.46
N VAL A 50 4.82 -14.84 -7.41
CA VAL A 50 3.59 -15.23 -6.71
C VAL A 50 3.86 -15.23 -5.21
N ASP A 51 3.08 -14.46 -4.45
CA ASP A 51 3.09 -14.45 -3.00
C ASP A 51 1.67 -14.20 -2.48
N SER A 52 1.04 -15.23 -1.93
CA SER A 52 -0.32 -15.16 -1.41
C SER A 52 -0.42 -14.37 -0.10
N ARG A 53 0.70 -14.06 0.56
CA ARG A 53 0.72 -13.27 1.80
C ARG A 53 0.40 -11.80 1.56
N GLY A 54 0.70 -11.29 0.37
CA GLY A 54 0.38 -9.94 -0.05
C GLY A 54 1.52 -9.24 -0.77
N PHE A 55 1.68 -7.94 -0.51
CA PHE A 55 2.58 -7.09 -1.26
C PHE A 55 3.80 -6.71 -0.44
N ASP A 56 4.95 -7.32 -0.75
CA ASP A 56 6.24 -6.76 -0.34
C ASP A 56 6.45 -5.37 -0.98
N PRO A 57 7.45 -4.58 -0.58
CA PRO A 57 7.60 -3.22 -1.10
C PRO A 57 7.84 -3.16 -2.62
N VAL A 58 8.42 -4.18 -3.23
CA VAL A 58 8.63 -4.23 -4.69
C VAL A 58 7.31 -4.49 -5.42
N LYS A 59 6.52 -5.45 -4.92
CA LYS A 59 5.18 -5.74 -5.42
C LYS A 59 4.24 -4.55 -5.18
N TYR A 60 4.30 -3.92 -4.00
CA TYR A 60 3.58 -2.69 -3.69
C TYR A 60 3.87 -1.64 -4.77
N ALA A 61 5.15 -1.40 -5.08
CA ALA A 61 5.53 -0.41 -6.08
C ALA A 61 4.91 -0.74 -7.45
N SER A 62 4.94 -2.01 -7.85
CA SER A 62 4.36 -2.47 -9.11
C SER A 62 2.83 -2.31 -9.16
N VAL A 63 2.14 -2.68 -8.08
CA VAL A 63 0.67 -2.56 -7.93
C VAL A 63 0.25 -1.09 -8.02
N PHE A 64 0.90 -0.21 -7.26
CA PHE A 64 0.53 1.20 -7.21
C PHE A 64 0.87 1.93 -8.51
N THR A 65 1.94 1.53 -9.23
CA THR A 65 2.17 2.00 -10.60
C THR A 65 1.05 1.55 -11.55
N ALA A 66 0.59 0.30 -11.47
CA ALA A 66 -0.52 -0.19 -12.28
C ALA A 66 -1.85 0.51 -11.95
N LEU A 67 -2.03 0.93 -10.70
CA LEU A 67 -3.13 1.79 -10.25
C LEU A 67 -2.93 3.27 -10.59
N PHE A 68 -1.95 3.60 -11.45
CA PHE A 68 -1.67 4.96 -11.93
C PHE A 68 -1.29 5.95 -10.81
N TYR A 69 -0.63 5.48 -9.75
CA TYR A 69 0.04 6.37 -8.81
C TYR A 69 1.33 6.89 -9.45
N SER A 70 1.58 8.19 -9.30
CA SER A 70 2.87 8.79 -9.67
C SER A 70 3.97 8.28 -8.74
N ASP A 71 5.22 8.41 -9.17
CA ASP A 71 6.39 8.01 -8.36
C ASP A 71 6.40 8.69 -6.99
N ASN A 72 5.93 9.94 -6.88
CA ASN A 72 5.81 10.66 -5.60
C ASN A 72 4.72 10.10 -4.66
N ASN A 73 3.65 9.54 -5.22
CA ASN A 73 2.55 8.96 -4.45
C ASN A 73 2.69 7.44 -4.26
N ASN A 74 3.71 6.84 -4.87
CA ASN A 74 4.09 5.45 -4.69
C ASN A 74 5.23 5.39 -3.66
N LEU A 75 4.90 5.24 -2.37
CA LEU A 75 5.84 5.42 -1.27
C LEU A 75 7.09 4.53 -1.37
N SER A 76 6.91 3.24 -1.68
CA SER A 76 8.04 2.32 -1.84
C SER A 76 9.01 2.80 -2.93
N ARG A 77 8.47 3.22 -4.08
CA ARG A 77 9.26 3.75 -5.19
C ARG A 77 9.94 5.08 -4.84
N ARG A 78 9.21 6.00 -4.21
CA ARG A 78 9.73 7.28 -3.73
C ARG A 78 10.94 7.11 -2.82
N TYR A 79 10.86 6.22 -1.83
CA TYR A 79 11.95 6.01 -0.88
C TYR A 79 13.13 5.23 -1.47
N TYR A 80 12.87 4.30 -2.38
CA TYR A 80 13.93 3.66 -3.15
C TYR A 80 14.71 4.68 -3.99
N MET A 81 13.99 5.57 -4.71
CA MET A 81 14.61 6.62 -5.52
C MET A 81 15.40 7.59 -4.64
N PHE A 82 14.80 8.07 -3.55
CA PHE A 82 15.48 8.94 -2.59
C PHE A 82 16.79 8.32 -2.08
N ALA A 83 16.77 7.07 -1.64
CA ALA A 83 17.97 6.40 -1.13
C ALA A 83 19.03 6.18 -2.22
N SER A 84 18.60 5.86 -3.44
CA SER A 84 19.48 5.66 -4.60
C SER A 84 20.17 6.95 -5.02
N GLU A 85 19.41 8.04 -5.12
CA GLU A 85 19.89 9.39 -5.47
C GLU A 85 20.85 9.95 -4.41
N ASN A 86 20.66 9.57 -3.15
CA ASN A 86 21.56 9.92 -2.05
C ASN A 86 22.70 8.90 -1.84
N HIS A 87 22.90 7.96 -2.77
CA HIS A 87 23.97 6.95 -2.73
C HIS A 87 24.05 6.15 -1.42
N MET A 88 22.90 5.87 -0.81
CA MET A 88 22.84 5.02 0.38
C MET A 88 23.30 3.59 0.03
N PRO A 89 24.02 2.90 0.93
CA PRO A 89 24.64 1.60 0.62
C PRO A 89 23.62 0.47 0.37
N ALA A 90 22.38 0.60 0.83
CA ALA A 90 21.33 -0.40 0.67
C ALA A 90 19.95 0.28 0.46
N PRO A 91 19.69 0.83 -0.75
CA PRO A 91 18.47 1.63 -1.01
C PRO A 91 17.18 0.82 -0.87
N GLU A 92 17.23 -0.47 -1.18
CA GLU A 92 16.11 -1.40 -1.01
C GLU A 92 15.75 -1.56 0.48
N GLN A 93 16.76 -1.76 1.33
CA GLN A 93 16.56 -1.90 2.78
C GLN A 93 16.04 -0.60 3.40
N PHE A 94 16.49 0.55 2.90
CA PHE A 94 15.93 1.84 3.31
C PHE A 94 14.45 1.94 2.96
N ALA A 95 14.06 1.59 1.72
CA ALA A 95 12.66 1.57 1.33
C ALA A 95 11.84 0.59 2.19
N TYR A 96 12.37 -0.58 2.52
CA TYR A 96 11.69 -1.56 3.37
C TYR A 96 11.48 -1.03 4.78
N GLN A 97 12.46 -0.35 5.36
CA GLN A 97 12.32 0.28 6.66
C GLN A 97 11.31 1.43 6.63
N ALA A 98 11.37 2.30 5.62
CA ALA A 98 10.40 3.37 5.45
C ALA A 98 8.96 2.84 5.31
N MET A 99 8.75 1.77 4.54
CA MET A 99 7.44 1.12 4.43
C MET A 99 7.00 0.48 5.75
N THR A 100 7.91 -0.08 6.55
CA THR A 100 7.60 -0.62 7.89
C THR A 100 7.12 0.49 8.83
N ILE A 101 7.83 1.62 8.86
CA ILE A 101 7.45 2.80 9.64
C ILE A 101 6.09 3.33 9.18
N PHE A 102 5.88 3.44 7.86
CA PHE A 102 4.60 3.86 7.28
C PHE A 102 3.47 2.94 7.71
N TYR A 103 3.62 1.62 7.56
CA TYR A 103 2.55 0.70 7.92
C TYR A 103 2.21 0.75 9.40
N ARG A 104 3.20 0.84 10.29
CA ARG A 104 2.95 0.95 11.73
C ARG A 104 2.25 2.26 12.10
N THR A 105 2.75 3.39 11.61
CA THR A 105 2.20 4.72 11.94
C THR A 105 0.81 4.95 11.35
N HIS A 106 0.48 4.27 10.25
CA HIS A 106 -0.82 4.38 9.58
C HIS A 106 -1.80 3.26 9.93
N ASP A 107 -1.47 2.39 10.90
CA ASP A 107 -2.26 1.21 11.28
C ASP A 107 -2.53 0.23 10.11
N ILE A 108 -1.64 0.18 9.11
CA ILE A 108 -1.78 -0.70 7.95
C ILE A 108 -1.38 -2.12 8.33
N GLN A 109 -2.30 -3.05 8.10
CA GLN A 109 -2.07 -4.47 8.39
C GLN A 109 -0.97 -5.04 7.47
N HIS A 110 0.07 -5.57 8.09
CA HIS A 110 1.23 -6.13 7.41
C HIS A 110 1.81 -7.30 8.22
N VAL A 111 2.59 -8.14 7.55
CA VAL A 111 3.39 -9.20 8.17
C VAL A 111 4.85 -9.06 7.76
N MET A 112 5.78 -9.56 8.57
CA MET A 112 7.20 -9.52 8.22
C MET A 112 7.61 -10.80 7.49
N ASN A 113 8.29 -10.65 6.34
CA ASN A 113 8.96 -11.74 5.64
C ASN A 113 10.48 -11.46 5.64
N GLY A 114 11.17 -11.94 6.68
CA GLY A 114 12.53 -11.48 6.97
C GLY A 114 12.54 -9.99 7.28
N HIS A 115 13.24 -9.20 6.48
CA HIS A 115 13.30 -7.73 6.62
C HIS A 115 12.26 -6.98 5.78
N ALA A 116 11.51 -7.69 4.92
CA ALA A 116 10.52 -7.05 4.06
C ALA A 116 9.14 -7.00 4.75
N PRO A 117 8.54 -5.80 4.91
CA PRO A 117 7.16 -5.70 5.34
C PRO A 117 6.21 -6.03 4.18
N VAL A 118 5.39 -7.05 4.36
CA VAL A 118 4.39 -7.51 3.37
C VAL A 118 3.03 -6.98 3.77
N MET A 119 2.46 -6.06 2.98
CA MET A 119 1.11 -5.55 3.19
C MET A 119 0.09 -6.65 2.92
N THR A 120 -0.78 -6.92 3.89
CA THR A 120 -1.83 -7.93 3.75
C THR A 120 -3.01 -7.40 2.94
N ARG A 121 -3.97 -8.29 2.67
CA ARG A 121 -5.25 -7.94 2.05
C ARG A 121 -5.99 -6.83 2.81
N ASP A 122 -6.06 -6.94 4.13
CA ASP A 122 -6.74 -5.95 4.97
C ASP A 122 -6.01 -4.60 4.94
N GLY A 123 -4.67 -4.63 4.91
CA GLY A 123 -3.86 -3.43 4.73
C GLY A 123 -4.13 -2.74 3.39
N PHE A 124 -4.20 -3.53 2.31
CA PHE A 124 -4.56 -3.02 0.98
C PHE A 124 -5.96 -2.40 0.97
N HIS A 125 -6.96 -3.07 1.57
CA HIS A 125 -8.32 -2.56 1.66
C HIS A 125 -8.38 -1.22 2.41
N LEU A 126 -7.66 -1.13 3.53
CA LEU A 126 -7.61 0.07 4.34
C LEU A 126 -7.01 1.26 3.58
N ILE A 127 -5.88 1.05 2.88
CA ILE A 127 -5.27 2.12 2.06
C ILE A 127 -6.23 2.55 0.95
N MET A 128 -6.82 1.61 0.21
CA MET A 128 -7.72 1.94 -0.89
C MET A 128 -8.97 2.69 -0.43
N LEU A 129 -9.51 2.33 0.75
CA LEU A 129 -10.61 3.05 1.37
C LEU A 129 -10.20 4.49 1.73
N ARG A 130 -9.08 4.65 2.43
CA ARG A 130 -8.58 5.96 2.87
C ARG A 130 -8.24 6.87 1.69
N ASP A 131 -7.61 6.34 0.65
CA ASP A 131 -7.34 7.10 -0.58
C ASP A 131 -8.65 7.52 -1.28
N THR A 132 -9.64 6.64 -1.31
CA THR A 132 -10.97 6.96 -1.88
C THR A 132 -11.70 8.02 -1.08
N LEU A 133 -11.55 8.04 0.25
CA LEU A 133 -12.16 9.04 1.12
C LEU A 133 -11.39 10.36 1.13
N GLY A 134 -10.06 10.30 1.05
CA GLY A 134 -9.17 11.46 1.13
C GLY A 134 -9.14 12.27 -0.17
N ASP A 135 -9.13 11.60 -1.32
CA ASP A 135 -9.26 12.23 -2.63
C ASP A 135 -10.16 11.38 -3.55
N PRO A 136 -11.50 11.48 -3.39
CA PRO A 136 -12.42 10.70 -4.18
C PRO A 136 -12.28 10.96 -5.68
N GLU A 137 -11.91 12.18 -6.08
CA GLU A 137 -11.78 12.61 -7.47
C GLU A 137 -10.57 11.94 -8.13
N ILE A 138 -9.40 11.96 -7.51
CA ILE A 138 -8.25 11.27 -8.08
C ILE A 138 -8.47 9.74 -8.06
N GLN A 139 -9.08 9.22 -6.99
CA GLN A 139 -9.19 7.78 -6.84
C GLN A 139 -10.17 7.11 -7.82
N TYR A 140 -11.31 7.73 -8.16
CA TYR A 140 -12.17 7.15 -9.20
C TYR A 140 -11.49 7.17 -10.57
N GLN A 141 -10.67 8.18 -10.87
CA GLN A 141 -9.92 8.25 -12.13
C GLN A 141 -8.90 7.11 -12.20
N ARG A 142 -8.17 6.86 -11.11
CA ARG A 142 -7.22 5.74 -11.00
C ARG A 142 -7.90 4.39 -11.20
N PHE A 143 -9.02 4.13 -10.51
CA PHE A 143 -9.74 2.87 -10.70
C PHE A 143 -10.25 2.70 -12.13
N ASN A 144 -10.76 3.77 -12.76
CA ASN A 144 -11.20 3.70 -14.16
C ASN A 144 -10.04 3.46 -15.13
N ALA A 145 -8.89 4.11 -14.92
CA ALA A 145 -7.70 3.87 -15.73
C ALA A 145 -7.19 2.44 -15.58
N PHE A 146 -7.12 1.94 -14.34
CA PHE A 146 -6.75 0.56 -14.05
C PHE A 146 -7.72 -0.44 -14.70
N LEU A 147 -9.04 -0.23 -14.55
CA LEU A 147 -10.04 -1.10 -15.18
C LEU A 147 -9.97 -1.05 -16.70
N ALA A 148 -9.69 0.10 -17.31
CA ALA A 148 -9.50 0.18 -18.76
C ALA A 148 -8.33 -0.69 -19.24
N ALA A 149 -7.25 -0.77 -18.45
CA ALA A 149 -6.06 -1.56 -18.79
C ALA A 149 -6.17 -3.05 -18.42
N HIS A 150 -6.87 -3.40 -17.34
CA HIS A 150 -6.80 -4.74 -16.73
C HIS A 150 -8.14 -5.48 -16.60
N ARG A 151 -9.27 -4.89 -17.03
CA ARG A 151 -10.60 -5.51 -16.83
C ARG A 151 -10.71 -6.93 -17.38
N GLY A 152 -10.03 -7.24 -18.49
CA GLY A 152 -10.07 -8.58 -19.09
C GLY A 152 -9.63 -9.69 -18.14
N ASP A 153 -8.77 -9.34 -17.19
CA ASP A 153 -8.08 -10.25 -16.28
C ASP A 153 -8.72 -10.27 -14.88
N LEU A 154 -9.63 -9.33 -14.58
CA LEU A 154 -10.30 -9.22 -13.29
C LEU A 154 -11.61 -9.99 -13.28
N VAL A 155 -11.69 -10.95 -12.36
CA VAL A 155 -12.89 -11.73 -12.08
C VAL A 155 -13.33 -11.44 -10.65
N ASP A 156 -14.63 -11.18 -10.47
CA ASP A 156 -15.23 -11.08 -9.14
C ASP A 156 -15.08 -12.43 -8.43
N PRO A 157 -14.31 -12.51 -7.33
CA PRO A 157 -14.02 -13.78 -6.67
C PRO A 157 -15.27 -14.41 -6.05
N MET A 158 -16.32 -13.63 -5.76
CA MET A 158 -17.56 -14.14 -5.17
C MET A 158 -18.50 -14.73 -6.22
N THR A 159 -18.57 -14.13 -7.41
CA THR A 159 -19.56 -14.53 -8.44
C THR A 159 -18.94 -15.30 -9.61
N GLY A 160 -17.61 -15.29 -9.75
CA GLY A 160 -16.91 -15.84 -10.91
C GLY A 160 -17.16 -15.06 -12.21
N ARG A 161 -17.86 -13.93 -12.15
CA ARG A 161 -18.19 -13.08 -13.31
C ARG A 161 -17.23 -11.90 -13.39
N ARG A 162 -17.14 -11.30 -14.56
CA ARG A 162 -16.40 -10.04 -14.73
C ARG A 162 -17.17 -8.88 -14.10
N PHE A 163 -16.44 -7.86 -13.66
CA PHE A 163 -17.01 -6.58 -13.24
C PHE A 163 -17.72 -5.86 -14.41
N PRO A 164 -18.62 -4.89 -14.13
CA PRO A 164 -19.35 -4.16 -15.17
C PRO A 164 -18.42 -3.59 -16.25
N SER A 165 -18.86 -3.70 -17.51
CA SER A 165 -18.10 -3.27 -18.70
C SER A 165 -18.18 -1.75 -18.96
N VAL A 166 -18.94 -1.02 -18.16
CA VAL A 166 -18.98 0.44 -18.18
C VAL A 166 -17.97 1.02 -17.19
N PRO A 167 -17.45 2.24 -17.37
CA PRO A 167 -16.63 2.91 -16.35
C PRO A 167 -17.40 3.07 -15.03
N ILE A 168 -16.68 3.12 -13.91
CA ILE A 168 -17.22 3.51 -12.60
C ILE A 168 -17.73 4.96 -12.72
N PRO A 169 -19.04 5.21 -12.57
CA PRO A 169 -19.62 6.53 -12.54
C PRO A 169 -19.06 7.37 -11.40
N ARG A 170 -18.96 8.69 -11.58
CA ARG A 170 -18.45 9.59 -10.54
C ARG A 170 -19.27 9.53 -9.24
N ASN A 171 -20.58 9.31 -9.33
CA ASN A 171 -21.47 9.19 -8.17
C ASN A 171 -21.35 7.85 -7.44
N SER A 172 -20.48 6.94 -7.88
CA SER A 172 -20.14 5.72 -7.13
C SER A 172 -19.18 5.97 -5.95
N VAL A 173 -18.47 7.10 -5.93
CA VAL A 173 -17.60 7.50 -4.80
C VAL A 173 -18.09 8.82 -4.20
N PRO A 174 -17.70 9.16 -2.95
CA PRO A 174 -18.12 10.39 -2.30
C PRO A 174 -17.84 11.64 -3.14
N ARG A 175 -18.72 12.64 -3.05
CA ARG A 175 -18.55 13.90 -3.80
C ARG A 175 -17.38 14.72 -3.27
N GLU A 176 -17.23 14.74 -1.96
CA GLU A 176 -16.23 15.54 -1.25
C GLU A 176 -15.31 14.63 -0.45
N ARG A 177 -14.10 15.12 -0.19
CA ARG A 177 -13.16 14.45 0.71
C ARG A 177 -13.74 14.37 2.11
N ASP A 178 -13.40 13.30 2.82
CA ASP A 178 -13.74 13.15 4.21
C ASP A 178 -12.77 13.92 5.12
N SER A 179 -13.26 14.95 5.82
CA SER A 179 -12.43 15.81 6.66
C SER A 179 -11.83 15.08 7.86
N GLU A 180 -12.53 14.09 8.41
CA GLU A 180 -12.07 13.30 9.55
C GLU A 180 -10.93 12.37 9.15
N THR A 181 -11.13 11.58 8.09
CA THR A 181 -10.06 10.76 7.49
C THR A 181 -8.86 11.63 7.14
N TRP A 182 -9.06 12.78 6.49
CA TRP A 182 -7.96 13.68 6.13
C TRP A 182 -7.18 14.21 7.35
N SER A 183 -7.88 14.57 8.43
CA SER A 183 -7.23 15.06 9.65
C SER A 183 -6.40 13.96 10.31
N ARG A 184 -6.95 12.73 10.39
CA ARG A 184 -6.23 11.57 10.91
C ARG A 184 -5.01 11.21 10.05
N GLU A 185 -5.15 11.25 8.73
CA GLU A 185 -4.02 11.03 7.79
C GLU A 185 -2.90 12.07 7.98
N ALA A 186 -3.26 13.33 8.25
CA ALA A 186 -2.27 14.37 8.54
C ALA A 186 -1.52 14.14 9.86
N GLU A 187 -2.18 13.59 10.88
CA GLU A 187 -1.56 13.19 12.14
C GLU A 187 -0.61 12.00 11.93
N MET A 188 -1.08 10.92 11.30
CA MET A 188 -0.26 9.74 11.00
C MET A 188 0.94 10.08 10.10
N THR A 189 0.77 11.02 9.15
CA THR A 189 1.87 11.53 8.33
C THR A 189 2.91 12.29 9.16
N ARG A 190 2.50 13.02 10.21
CA ARG A 190 3.43 13.69 11.12
C ARG A 190 4.25 12.67 11.90
N ASP A 191 3.59 11.67 12.48
CA ASP A 191 4.23 10.60 13.26
C ASP A 191 5.21 9.81 12.38
N PHE A 192 4.79 9.51 11.14
CA PHE A 192 5.66 8.91 10.14
C PHE A 192 6.91 9.73 9.85
N ASN A 193 6.77 11.05 9.64
CA ASN A 193 7.90 11.91 9.34
C ASN A 193 8.86 12.04 10.53
N GLU A 194 8.32 12.11 11.75
CA GLU A 194 9.12 12.12 12.98
C GLU A 194 9.94 10.83 13.11
N GLU A 195 9.29 9.68 12.96
CA GLU A 195 9.97 8.40 13.11
C GLU A 195 10.96 8.11 11.97
N LEU A 196 10.63 8.49 10.73
CA LEU A 196 11.58 8.40 9.62
C LEU A 196 12.80 9.32 9.85
N GLY A 197 12.59 10.50 10.45
CA GLY A 197 13.67 11.41 10.86
C GLY A 197 14.63 10.77 11.85
N ILE A 198 14.10 10.15 12.91
CA ILE A 198 14.90 9.41 13.91
C ILE A 198 15.72 8.30 13.22
N TYR A 199 15.09 7.54 12.33
CA TYR A 199 15.78 6.48 11.58
C TYR A 199 16.93 7.02 10.71
N LEU A 200 16.71 8.14 10.02
CA LEU A 200 17.76 8.80 9.22
C LEU A 200 18.93 9.28 10.08
N GLU A 201 18.67 9.82 11.26
CA GLU A 201 19.70 10.22 12.21
C GLU A 201 20.53 9.02 12.72
N GLU A 202 19.88 7.88 12.98
CA GLU A 202 20.56 6.63 13.34
C GLU A 202 21.45 6.10 12.22
N LEU A 203 20.96 6.10 10.98
CA LEU A 203 21.75 5.72 9.81
C LEU A 203 22.99 6.61 9.66
N ASN A 204 22.84 7.92 9.81
CA ASN A 204 23.97 8.86 9.74
C ASN A 204 24.98 8.61 10.86
N ARG A 205 24.53 8.36 12.09
CA ARG A 205 25.42 8.02 13.21
C ARG A 205 26.20 6.73 12.96
N MET A 206 25.55 5.69 12.44
CA MET A 206 26.22 4.44 12.08
C MET A 206 27.20 4.60 10.92
N GLY A 207 26.86 5.43 9.93
CA GLY A 207 27.75 5.78 8.82
C GLY A 207 29.01 6.49 9.30
N ALA A 208 28.86 7.51 10.15
CA ALA A 208 29.98 8.22 10.75
C ALA A 208 30.88 7.29 11.58
N TRP A 209 30.28 6.43 12.42
CA TRP A 209 31.04 5.46 13.21
C TRP A 209 31.85 4.47 12.35
N ARG A 210 31.28 3.96 11.25
CA ARG A 210 32.00 3.09 10.31
C ARG A 210 33.15 3.81 9.60
N HIS A 211 32.93 5.07 9.21
CA HIS A 211 33.98 5.91 8.63
C HIS A 211 35.13 6.12 9.63
N ASP A 212 34.83 6.46 10.89
CA ASP A 212 35.84 6.71 11.92
C ASP A 212 36.65 5.44 12.27
N MET A 213 36.02 4.27 12.34
CA MET A 213 36.73 3.00 12.50
C MET A 213 37.62 2.65 11.30
N THR A 214 37.16 2.96 10.09
CA THR A 214 37.95 2.74 8.87
C THR A 214 39.16 3.68 8.87
N MET A 215 38.99 4.96 9.22
CA MET A 215 40.10 5.92 9.33
C MET A 215 41.08 5.57 10.46
N ALA A 216 40.57 5.07 11.60
CA ALA A 216 41.39 4.61 12.72
C ALA A 216 42.19 3.33 12.37
N SER A 217 41.64 2.43 11.54
CA SER A 217 42.35 1.23 11.09
C SER A 217 43.31 1.50 9.91
N MET A 218 43.09 2.56 9.14
CA MET A 218 44.00 3.03 8.08
C MET A 218 45.12 3.96 8.58
N SER A 219 45.07 4.37 9.85
CA SER A 219 46.16 5.10 10.51
C SER A 219 46.94 4.10 11.38
N PRO A 220 48.08 3.53 10.93
CA PRO A 220 48.91 2.71 11.80
C PRO A 220 49.29 3.58 12.99
N GLY A 221 48.81 3.21 14.17
CA GLY A 221 49.22 3.85 15.41
C GLY A 221 50.74 3.80 15.48
N VAL A 222 51.38 4.96 15.34
CA VAL A 222 52.74 5.14 15.81
C VAL A 222 52.65 4.97 17.32
N TRP A 223 52.86 3.74 17.79
CA TRP A 223 53.23 3.50 19.17
C TRP A 223 54.57 4.21 19.36
N VAL A 224 54.52 5.43 19.88
CA VAL A 224 55.70 6.06 20.46
C VAL A 224 56.00 5.28 21.74
N SER A 225 56.72 4.17 21.59
CA SER A 225 57.43 3.54 22.69
C SER A 225 58.56 4.49 23.08
N GLY A 226 58.32 5.27 24.13
CA GLY A 226 59.22 6.31 24.62
C GLY A 226 59.35 6.23 26.13
N TYR A 227 60.04 5.17 26.58
CA TYR A 227 60.85 5.06 27.79
C TYR A 227 60.42 5.76 29.08
N LEU A 228 60.17 4.92 30.09
CA LEU A 228 60.62 5.14 31.46
C LEU A 228 62.03 5.75 31.48
N ARG A 229 62.16 6.97 32.01
CA ARG A 229 63.18 7.35 33.00
C ARG A 229 62.61 8.43 33.91
#